data_AF-A0A258C6E1-F1
#
_entry.id   AF-A0A258C6E1-F1
#
_cell.length_a   1.000
_cell.length_b   1.000
_cell.length_c   1.000
_cell.angle_alpha   90.00
_cell.angle_beta   90.00
_cell.angle_gamma   90.00
#
_symmetry.space_group_name_H-M   'P 1'
#
loop_
_entity.id
_entity.type
_entity.pdbx_description
1 polymer ?
#
loop_
_entity_poly.entity_id
_entity_poly.type
_entity_poly.pdbx_seq_one_letter_code
_entity_poly.pdbx_strand_id
1 'polypeptide(L)'
;RQTESISVSSLLGSEQIKEYTRFIHALEKDGKLNRELEFLPSDDELADRMAKGMGLTRPELAILTAYGKMVLKERLVTPEVSDNPFFQKLLTGAFPAVLQQRFGKEISQHPLKAEIIATKLANMLVNEMGPNFVQRMFEETGASVAEVAICYAIVRELFDLSHNWKQLQQLDNKVSAALQSRVLFQLRRTMRRATRWFVRHRDKSLDITQTVDFFKPAYEAICRDLTQYIAEREMQELSEKAQELVEQGIPEQVASYVSRLSTVFSVMDIAQVADAQQTPLAMVAEIYFKLGDKLELHWFLEQITRQPVANHWQALARASYREELDWQQRGLTSVVVKSCGTVCNTEDIINNWLEQHSGLVERWRLMLSEFKTTQSHEFAKFSVAMRELMLLSQSV
;
A
#
# COMPACT_ATOMS: atom_id res chain seq x y z
N ARG A 1 7.54 11.61 15.81
CA ARG A 1 6.49 10.87 15.07
C ARG A 1 5.35 11.76 14.59
N GLN A 2 4.63 12.51 15.45
CA GLN A 2 3.55 13.39 14.97
C GLN A 2 4.06 14.52 14.05
N THR A 3 5.14 15.20 14.45
CA THR A 3 5.80 16.23 13.64
C THR A 3 6.31 15.69 12.30
N GLU A 4 6.91 14.50 12.31
CA GLU A 4 7.33 13.75 11.11
C GLU A 4 6.13 13.46 10.20
N SER A 5 5.00 13.00 10.76
CA SER A 5 3.79 12.73 9.99
C SER A 5 3.26 13.98 9.28
N ILE A 6 3.26 15.12 9.98
CA ILE A 6 2.88 16.42 9.42
C ILE A 6 3.84 16.86 8.31
N SER A 7 5.15 16.70 8.49
CA SER A 7 6.15 17.01 7.45
C SER A 7 5.90 16.19 6.19
N VAL A 8 5.71 14.88 6.31
CA VAL A 8 5.42 13.98 5.17
C VAL A 8 4.08 14.34 4.52
N SER A 9 3.07 14.69 5.32
CA SER A 9 1.76 15.15 4.85
C SER A 9 1.80 16.54 4.18
N SER A 10 2.83 17.35 4.42
CA SER A 10 3.00 18.64 3.74
C SER A 10 3.75 18.52 2.40
N LEU A 11 4.40 17.38 2.14
CA LEU A 11 5.34 17.21 1.02
C LEU A 11 4.69 17.41 -0.36
N LEU A 12 3.46 16.92 -0.53
CA LEU A 12 2.76 16.95 -1.82
C LEU A 12 1.97 18.24 -2.07
N GLY A 13 2.01 19.21 -1.14
CA GLY A 13 1.39 20.53 -1.32
C GLY A 13 -0.06 20.47 -1.81
N SER A 14 -0.33 21.07 -2.98
CA SER A 14 -1.66 21.17 -3.57
C SER A 14 -2.26 19.83 -4.02
N GLU A 15 -1.43 18.81 -4.32
CA GLU A 15 -1.94 17.52 -4.80
C GLU A 15 -2.82 16.80 -3.77
N GLN A 16 -2.62 17.09 -2.49
CA GLN A 16 -3.38 16.50 -1.39
C GLN A 16 -4.57 17.34 -0.93
N ILE A 17 -4.71 18.60 -1.39
CA ILE A 17 -5.81 19.48 -0.93
C ILE A 17 -7.15 18.79 -1.08
N LYS A 18 -7.44 18.20 -2.25
CA LYS A 18 -8.72 17.52 -2.50
C LYS A 18 -9.00 16.38 -1.52
N GLU A 19 -7.96 15.67 -1.09
CA GLU A 19 -8.08 14.57 -0.14
C GLU A 19 -8.26 15.08 1.30
N TYR A 20 -7.66 16.21 1.67
CA TYR A 20 -7.89 16.84 2.96
C TYR A 20 -9.23 17.56 3.03
N THR A 21 -9.70 18.21 1.96
CA THR A 21 -11.04 18.81 1.87
C THR A 21 -12.12 17.75 2.13
N ARG A 22 -12.02 16.57 1.49
CA ARG A 22 -12.94 15.46 1.76
C ARG A 22 -12.89 15.01 3.21
N PHE A 23 -11.70 14.93 3.79
CA PHE A 23 -11.54 14.56 5.19
C PHE A 23 -12.17 15.60 6.13
N ILE A 24 -12.00 16.89 5.86
CA ILE A 24 -12.67 17.99 6.58
C ILE A 24 -14.19 17.84 6.47
N HIS A 25 -14.73 17.68 5.26
CA HIS A 25 -16.17 17.50 5.04
C HIS A 25 -16.72 16.27 5.76
N ALA A 26 -15.97 15.16 5.78
CA ALA A 26 -16.37 13.96 6.51
C ALA A 26 -16.45 14.22 8.03
N LEU A 27 -15.45 14.91 8.59
CA LEU A 27 -15.45 15.27 10.00
C LEU A 27 -16.59 16.25 10.36
N GLU A 28 -16.89 17.21 9.50
CA GLU A 28 -18.00 18.15 9.69
C GLU A 28 -19.36 17.45 9.61
N LYS A 29 -19.54 16.57 8.62
CA LYS A 29 -20.76 15.77 8.45
C LYS A 29 -21.03 14.89 9.68
N ASP A 30 -19.97 14.36 10.28
CA ASP A 30 -20.05 13.55 11.49
C ASP A 30 -20.17 14.39 12.79
N GLY A 31 -20.25 15.72 12.67
CA GLY A 31 -20.35 16.65 13.79
C GLY A 31 -19.08 16.71 14.66
N LYS A 32 -17.95 16.23 14.13
CA LYS A 32 -16.68 16.13 14.85
C LYS A 32 -15.80 17.35 14.68
N LEU A 33 -16.01 18.16 13.64
CA LEU A 33 -15.21 19.34 13.35
C LEU A 33 -16.11 20.53 13.08
N ASN A 34 -15.72 21.70 13.59
CA ASN A 34 -16.24 22.99 13.15
C ASN A 34 -15.05 23.79 12.59
N ARG A 35 -15.03 24.00 11.27
CA ARG A 35 -13.90 24.65 10.59
C ARG A 35 -13.64 26.07 11.09
N GLU A 36 -14.69 26.81 11.42
CA GLU A 36 -14.58 28.23 11.84
C GLU A 36 -13.93 28.36 13.21
N LEU A 37 -14.29 27.47 14.15
CA LEU A 37 -13.70 27.45 15.49
C LEU A 37 -12.22 27.07 15.48
N GLU A 38 -11.82 26.24 14.51
CA GLU A 38 -10.45 25.76 14.35
C GLU A 38 -9.61 26.62 13.38
N PHE A 39 -10.18 27.70 12.84
CA PHE A 39 -9.54 28.58 11.85
C PHE A 39 -9.02 27.82 10.62
N LEU A 40 -9.73 26.77 10.21
CA LEU A 40 -9.44 26.04 8.97
C LEU A 40 -10.02 26.80 7.76
N PRO A 41 -9.34 26.76 6.61
CA PRO A 41 -9.78 27.49 5.42
C PRO A 41 -11.13 26.98 4.90
N SER A 42 -11.90 27.90 4.33
CA SER A 42 -13.12 27.63 3.58
C SER A 42 -12.85 26.89 2.26
N ASP A 43 -13.90 26.38 1.62
CA ASP A 43 -13.77 25.67 0.35
C ASP A 43 -13.25 26.59 -0.77
N ASP A 44 -13.64 27.87 -0.77
CA ASP A 44 -13.16 28.87 -1.72
C ASP A 44 -11.67 29.18 -1.53
N GLU A 45 -11.21 29.31 -0.28
CA GLU A 45 -9.79 29.51 0.03
C GLU A 45 -8.95 28.28 -0.35
N LEU A 46 -9.46 27.07 -0.09
CA LEU A 46 -8.81 25.83 -0.50
C LEU A 46 -8.70 25.73 -2.02
N ALA A 47 -9.74 26.14 -2.75
CA ALA A 47 -9.72 26.18 -4.21
C ALA A 47 -8.70 27.19 -4.75
N ASP A 48 -8.63 28.40 -4.20
CA ASP A 48 -7.65 29.42 -4.57
C ASP A 48 -6.22 28.97 -4.28
N ARG A 49 -5.97 28.37 -3.11
CA ARG A 49 -4.66 27.78 -2.77
C ARG A 49 -4.27 26.68 -3.75
N MET A 50 -5.21 25.80 -4.10
CA MET A 50 -4.96 24.74 -5.08
C MET A 50 -4.58 25.31 -6.45
N ALA A 51 -5.27 26.36 -6.91
CA ALA A 51 -4.97 27.05 -8.18
C ALA A 51 -3.57 27.70 -8.16
N LYS A 52 -3.11 28.14 -6.99
CA LYS A 52 -1.75 28.70 -6.76
C LYS A 52 -0.69 27.63 -6.48
N GLY A 53 -1.03 26.34 -6.53
CA GLY A 53 -0.11 25.25 -6.22
C GLY A 53 0.29 25.14 -4.74
N MET A 54 -0.44 25.81 -3.85
CA MET A 54 -0.20 25.78 -2.41
C MET A 54 -1.02 24.67 -1.74
N GLY A 55 -0.47 24.06 -0.70
CA GLY A 55 -1.15 23.06 0.13
C GLY A 55 -1.74 23.63 1.42
N LEU A 56 -2.17 22.74 2.32
CA LEU A 56 -2.44 23.11 3.71
C LEU A 56 -1.13 23.48 4.43
N THR A 57 -1.23 24.40 5.38
CA THR A 57 -0.12 24.79 6.24
C THR A 57 0.15 23.74 7.31
N ARG A 58 1.34 23.80 7.93
CA ARG A 58 1.70 22.85 9.01
C ARG A 58 0.76 22.94 10.23
N PRO A 59 0.34 24.14 10.70
CA PRO A 59 -0.66 24.24 11.76
C PRO A 59 -2.00 23.60 11.38
N GLU A 60 -2.51 23.86 10.16
CA GLU A 60 -3.76 23.24 9.67
C GLU A 60 -3.65 21.71 9.63
N LEU A 61 -2.53 21.18 9.14
CA LEU A 61 -2.26 19.72 9.16
C LEU A 61 -2.14 19.16 10.59
N ALA A 62 -1.63 19.94 11.54
CA ALA A 62 -1.56 19.53 12.94
C ALA A 62 -2.96 19.38 13.56
N ILE A 63 -3.88 20.31 13.24
CA ILE A 63 -5.29 20.25 13.61
C ILE A 63 -5.92 18.98 13.03
N LEU A 64 -5.82 18.77 11.71
CA LEU A 64 -6.37 17.56 11.07
C LEU A 64 -5.77 16.26 11.64
N THR A 65 -4.49 16.28 12.02
CA THR A 65 -3.82 15.17 12.70
C THR A 65 -4.39 14.88 14.08
N ALA A 66 -4.73 15.93 14.85
CA ALA A 66 -5.38 15.77 16.15
C ALA A 66 -6.80 15.20 16.00
N TYR A 67 -7.59 15.76 15.09
CA TYR A 67 -8.96 15.30 14.81
C TYR A 67 -8.99 13.86 14.28
N GLY A 68 -8.08 13.50 13.37
CA GLY A 68 -7.96 12.12 12.88
C GLY A 68 -7.66 11.13 14.00
N LYS A 69 -6.79 11.48 14.96
CA LYS A 69 -6.55 10.64 16.14
C LYS A 69 -7.77 10.56 17.04
N MET A 70 -8.43 11.69 17.32
CA MET A 70 -9.58 11.74 18.21
C MET A 70 -10.72 10.86 17.71
N VAL A 71 -11.10 11.01 16.45
CA VAL A 71 -12.18 10.22 15.85
C VAL A 71 -11.82 8.73 15.78
N LEU A 72 -10.56 8.41 15.43
CA LEU A 72 -10.13 7.01 15.39
C LEU A 72 -10.10 6.36 16.77
N LYS A 73 -9.72 7.09 17.83
CA LYS A 73 -9.76 6.55 19.20
C LYS A 73 -11.15 6.07 19.55
N GLU A 74 -12.18 6.87 19.26
CA GLU A 74 -13.57 6.47 19.54
C GLU A 74 -14.01 5.29 18.68
N ARG A 75 -13.73 5.34 17.37
CA ARG A 75 -14.16 4.30 16.41
C ARG A 75 -13.43 2.96 16.54
N LEU A 76 -12.27 2.94 17.20
CA LEU A 76 -11.48 1.72 17.42
C LEU A 76 -11.84 1.01 18.74
N VAL A 77 -12.71 1.59 19.58
CA VAL A 77 -13.24 0.90 20.77
C VAL A 77 -14.32 -0.08 20.32
N THR A 78 -13.89 -1.18 19.71
CA THR A 78 -14.77 -2.26 19.27
C THR A 78 -14.24 -3.62 19.74
N PRO A 79 -15.07 -4.66 19.86
CA PRO A 79 -14.62 -6.01 20.23
C PRO A 79 -13.58 -6.59 19.25
N GLU A 80 -13.73 -6.32 17.94
CA GLU A 80 -12.81 -6.80 16.90
C GLU A 80 -11.39 -6.28 17.05
N VAL A 81 -11.22 -5.14 17.74
CA VAL A 81 -9.91 -4.55 18.05
C VAL A 81 -9.50 -4.90 19.48
N SER A 82 -10.39 -4.74 20.45
CA SER A 82 -10.06 -4.84 21.88
C SER A 82 -9.86 -6.28 22.36
N ASP A 83 -10.54 -7.25 21.75
CA ASP A 83 -10.39 -8.68 22.07
C ASP A 83 -9.39 -9.39 21.14
N ASN A 84 -8.88 -8.70 20.11
CA ASN A 84 -7.89 -9.27 19.20
C ASN A 84 -6.56 -9.57 19.92
N PRO A 85 -6.08 -10.83 19.93
CA PRO A 85 -4.86 -11.22 20.64
C PRO A 85 -3.61 -10.44 20.21
N PHE A 86 -3.52 -10.07 18.93
CA PHE A 86 -2.39 -9.30 18.42
C PHE A 86 -2.35 -7.89 19.02
N PHE A 87 -3.50 -7.21 19.11
CA PHE A 87 -3.57 -5.86 19.67
C PHE A 87 -3.47 -5.81 21.19
N GLN A 88 -3.71 -6.92 21.91
CA GLN A 88 -3.43 -7.00 23.35
C GLN A 88 -1.94 -6.78 23.69
N LYS A 89 -1.02 -7.03 22.74
CA LYS A 89 0.40 -6.68 22.90
C LYS A 89 0.59 -5.15 23.07
N LEU A 90 -0.27 -4.33 22.45
CA LEU A 90 -0.26 -2.87 22.60
C LEU A 90 -0.67 -2.44 24.01
N LEU A 91 -1.58 -3.17 24.64
CA LEU A 91 -1.96 -2.94 26.04
C LEU A 91 -0.77 -3.19 26.96
N THR A 92 -0.14 -4.36 26.82
CA THR A 92 1.03 -4.73 27.64
C THR A 92 2.17 -3.73 27.46
N GLY A 93 2.48 -3.36 26.21
CA GLY A 93 3.50 -2.37 25.87
C GLY A 93 3.17 -0.93 26.29
N ALA A 94 1.96 -0.65 26.77
CA ALA A 94 1.60 0.65 27.32
C ALA A 94 2.14 0.87 28.74
N PHE A 95 2.45 -0.21 29.47
CA PHE A 95 2.94 -0.16 30.85
C PHE A 95 4.47 -0.36 30.92
N PRO A 96 5.16 0.18 31.94
CA PRO A 96 6.58 -0.12 32.19
C PRO A 96 6.86 -1.61 32.39
N ALA A 97 8.04 -2.09 31.98
CA ALA A 97 8.42 -3.51 32.04
C ALA A 97 8.29 -4.13 33.45
N VAL A 98 8.57 -3.36 34.50
CA VAL A 98 8.43 -3.82 35.89
C VAL A 98 6.96 -4.15 36.22
N LEU A 99 6.01 -3.35 35.74
CA LEU A 99 4.58 -3.61 35.94
C LEU A 99 4.09 -4.78 35.09
N GLN A 100 4.61 -4.93 33.86
CA GLN A 100 4.29 -6.07 33.00
C GLN A 100 4.66 -7.40 33.67
N GLN A 101 5.86 -7.48 34.28
CA GLN A 101 6.34 -8.70 34.95
C GLN A 101 5.57 -9.02 36.23
N ARG A 102 5.23 -8.00 37.02
CA ARG A 102 4.60 -8.18 38.34
C ARG A 102 3.07 -8.28 38.28
N PHE A 103 2.44 -7.61 37.33
CA PHE A 103 0.98 -7.40 37.27
C PHE A 103 0.39 -7.73 35.88
N GLY A 104 0.99 -8.66 35.14
CA GLY A 104 0.56 -9.00 33.79
C GLY A 104 -0.90 -9.48 33.69
N LYS A 105 -1.40 -10.18 34.73
CA LYS A 105 -2.80 -10.66 34.79
C LYS A 105 -3.79 -9.51 35.03
N GLU A 106 -3.43 -8.57 35.89
CA GLU A 106 -4.24 -7.40 36.20
C GLU A 106 -4.27 -6.44 35.01
N ILE A 107 -3.16 -6.31 34.29
CA ILE A 107 -3.07 -5.52 33.06
C ILE A 107 -4.01 -6.05 31.98
N SER A 108 -4.11 -7.38 31.79
CA SER A 108 -5.01 -7.95 30.78
C SER A 108 -6.50 -7.76 31.12
N GLN A 109 -6.83 -7.57 32.40
CA GLN A 109 -8.18 -7.29 32.90
C GLN A 109 -8.44 -5.80 33.15
N HIS A 110 -7.56 -4.92 32.69
CA HIS A 110 -7.66 -3.49 32.95
C HIS A 110 -9.02 -2.93 32.45
N PRO A 111 -9.78 -2.17 33.28
CA PRO A 111 -11.10 -1.67 32.89
C PRO A 111 -11.10 -0.84 31.61
N LEU A 112 -10.01 -0.09 31.38
CA LEU A 112 -9.80 0.72 30.16
C LEU A 112 -8.99 0.00 29.06
N LYS A 113 -9.01 -1.34 29.02
CA LYS A 113 -8.21 -2.10 28.04
C LYS A 113 -8.48 -1.65 26.61
N ALA A 114 -9.76 -1.43 26.28
CA ALA A 114 -10.20 -1.11 24.93
C ALA A 114 -9.74 0.29 24.52
N GLU A 115 -9.88 1.27 25.42
CA GLU A 115 -9.50 2.67 25.23
C GLU A 115 -7.97 2.82 25.10
N ILE A 116 -7.19 2.07 25.90
CA ILE A 116 -5.73 2.08 25.83
C ILE A 116 -5.27 1.51 24.48
N ILE A 117 -5.81 0.35 24.07
CA ILE A 117 -5.49 -0.29 22.79
C ILE A 117 -5.86 0.66 21.64
N ALA A 118 -7.10 1.16 21.60
CA ALA A 118 -7.58 2.09 20.58
C ALA A 118 -6.71 3.35 20.51
N THR A 119 -6.30 3.90 21.66
CA THR A 119 -5.41 5.07 21.72
C THR A 119 -4.03 4.80 21.15
N LYS A 120 -3.42 3.65 21.45
CA LYS A 120 -2.12 3.28 20.89
C LYS A 120 -2.23 3.06 19.39
N LEU A 121 -3.25 2.33 18.95
CA LEU A 121 -3.48 1.98 17.54
C LEU A 121 -3.81 3.22 16.68
N ALA A 122 -4.69 4.11 17.14
CA ALA A 122 -4.99 5.37 16.47
C ALA A 122 -3.73 6.24 16.30
N ASN A 123 -2.89 6.31 17.34
CA ASN A 123 -1.62 7.02 17.25
C ASN A 123 -0.66 6.39 16.23
N MET A 124 -0.56 5.06 16.20
CA MET A 124 0.28 4.35 15.22
C MET A 124 -0.20 4.63 13.79
N LEU A 125 -1.48 4.38 13.51
CA LEU A 125 -2.11 4.62 12.20
C LEU A 125 -1.87 6.05 11.72
N VAL A 126 -2.19 7.07 12.52
CA VAL A 126 -2.08 8.47 12.08
C VAL A 126 -0.63 8.93 11.97
N ASN A 127 0.26 8.49 12.87
CA ASN A 127 1.66 8.88 12.80
C ASN A 127 2.37 8.23 11.59
N GLU A 128 2.07 6.98 11.29
CA GLU A 128 2.73 6.24 10.20
C GLU A 128 2.06 6.51 8.85
N MET A 129 0.72 6.57 8.76
CA MET A 129 -0.02 6.65 7.49
C MET A 129 -0.64 8.01 7.17
N GLY A 130 -0.71 8.92 8.15
CA GLY A 130 -1.33 10.24 8.00
C GLY A 130 -2.78 10.30 8.50
N PRO A 131 -3.36 11.52 8.61
CA PRO A 131 -4.63 11.75 9.31
C PRO A 131 -5.86 11.18 8.59
N ASN A 132 -5.88 11.24 7.26
CA ASN A 132 -7.02 10.84 6.43
C ASN A 132 -6.92 9.41 5.88
N PHE A 133 -5.91 8.63 6.29
CA PHE A 133 -5.65 7.30 5.75
C PHE A 133 -6.87 6.36 5.87
N VAL A 134 -7.43 6.25 7.08
CA VAL A 134 -8.56 5.34 7.33
C VAL A 134 -9.82 5.80 6.62
N GLN A 135 -10.10 7.11 6.61
CA GLN A 135 -11.23 7.67 5.88
C GLN A 135 -11.13 7.37 4.38
N ARG A 136 -9.93 7.54 3.82
CA ARG A 136 -9.65 7.20 2.42
C ARG A 136 -9.85 5.71 2.14
N MET A 137 -9.38 4.84 3.03
CA MET A 137 -9.60 3.41 2.91
C MET A 137 -11.10 3.06 2.92
N PHE A 138 -11.88 3.69 3.80
CA PHE A 138 -13.33 3.55 3.83
C PHE A 138 -13.99 4.02 2.52
N GLU A 139 -13.63 5.18 1.99
CA GLU A 139 -14.16 5.68 0.71
C GLU A 139 -13.83 4.77 -0.49
N GLU A 140 -12.64 4.17 -0.50
CA GLU A 140 -12.16 3.33 -1.61
C GLU A 140 -12.63 1.86 -1.53
N THR A 141 -13.06 1.38 -0.35
CA THR A 141 -13.34 -0.06 -0.12
C THR A 141 -14.62 -0.36 0.65
N GLY A 142 -15.19 0.62 1.35
CA GLY A 142 -16.30 0.42 2.28
C GLY A 142 -15.94 -0.29 3.59
N ALA A 143 -14.66 -0.62 3.82
CA ALA A 143 -14.22 -1.37 4.99
C ALA A 143 -14.38 -0.60 6.30
N SER A 144 -14.71 -1.31 7.38
CA SER A 144 -14.83 -0.71 8.71
C SER A 144 -13.47 -0.23 9.25
N VAL A 145 -13.49 0.68 10.23
CA VAL A 145 -12.27 1.18 10.89
C VAL A 145 -11.45 0.04 11.52
N ALA A 146 -12.12 -0.92 12.15
CA ALA A 146 -11.49 -2.11 12.72
C ALA A 146 -10.82 -2.97 11.64
N GLU A 147 -11.49 -3.20 10.51
CA GLU A 147 -10.95 -3.98 9.40
C GLU A 147 -9.71 -3.32 8.78
N VAL A 148 -9.75 -2.00 8.57
CA VAL A 148 -8.58 -1.24 8.09
C VAL A 148 -7.41 -1.35 9.08
N ALA A 149 -7.68 -1.28 10.39
CA ALA A 149 -6.64 -1.39 11.40
C ALA A 149 -6.00 -2.79 11.46
N ILE A 150 -6.81 -3.85 11.32
CA ILE A 150 -6.35 -5.24 11.20
C ILE A 150 -5.44 -5.41 9.98
N CYS A 151 -5.89 -4.95 8.81
CA CYS A 151 -5.13 -5.06 7.56
C CYS A 151 -3.82 -4.26 7.62
N TYR A 152 -3.85 -3.06 8.21
CA TYR A 152 -2.65 -2.26 8.46
C TYR A 152 -1.67 -3.00 9.38
N ALA A 153 -2.14 -3.67 10.44
CA ALA A 153 -1.28 -4.42 11.34
C ALA A 153 -0.59 -5.60 10.63
N ILE A 154 -1.32 -6.35 9.80
CA ILE A 154 -0.75 -7.42 8.97
C ILE A 154 0.37 -6.88 8.08
N VAL A 155 0.10 -5.79 7.35
CA VAL A 155 1.08 -5.16 6.45
C VAL A 155 2.31 -4.67 7.22
N ARG A 156 2.10 -4.05 8.38
CA ARG A 156 3.17 -3.50 9.20
C ARG A 156 4.15 -4.58 9.67
N GLU A 157 3.64 -5.76 10.01
CA GLU A 157 4.48 -6.90 10.43
C GLU A 157 5.07 -7.65 9.23
N LEU A 158 4.28 -7.90 8.17
CA LEU A 158 4.74 -8.60 6.97
C LEU A 158 5.97 -7.93 6.35
N PHE A 159 5.93 -6.61 6.19
CA PHE A 159 7.00 -5.82 5.57
C PHE A 159 8.04 -5.26 6.57
N ASP A 160 8.05 -5.72 7.83
CA ASP A 160 8.98 -5.22 8.87
C ASP A 160 9.01 -3.69 9.00
N LEU A 161 7.86 -3.05 8.83
CA LEU A 161 7.77 -1.59 8.75
C LEU A 161 8.32 -0.94 10.02
N SER A 162 8.08 -1.55 11.19
CA SER A 162 8.58 -1.05 12.48
C SER A 162 10.11 -0.94 12.52
N HIS A 163 10.81 -1.92 11.95
CA HIS A 163 12.26 -1.96 11.93
C HIS A 163 12.81 -0.90 10.97
N ASN A 164 12.32 -0.90 9.73
CA ASN A 164 12.75 0.03 8.68
C ASN A 164 12.43 1.49 9.01
N TRP A 165 11.27 1.76 9.62
CA TRP A 165 10.92 3.10 10.09
C TRP A 165 11.85 3.59 11.18
N LYS A 166 12.26 2.71 12.11
CA LYS A 166 13.22 3.07 13.17
C LYS A 166 14.59 3.39 12.58
N GLN A 167 15.04 2.64 11.57
CA GLN A 167 16.29 2.97 10.86
C GLN A 167 16.22 4.35 10.21
N LEU A 168 15.10 4.68 9.54
CA LEU A 168 14.90 6.00 8.94
C LEU A 168 14.90 7.13 9.98
N GLN A 169 14.33 6.92 11.17
CA GLN A 169 14.37 7.90 12.27
C GLN A 169 15.78 8.15 12.82
N GLN A 170 16.69 7.16 12.71
CA GLN A 170 18.09 7.34 13.12
C GLN A 170 18.90 8.20 12.14
N LEU A 171 18.30 8.60 11.01
CA LEU A 171 18.87 9.52 10.03
C LEU A 171 18.48 10.98 10.29
N ASP A 172 17.73 11.27 11.35
CA ASP A 172 17.43 12.63 11.78
C ASP A 172 18.74 13.43 11.95
N ASN A 173 18.80 14.60 11.30
CA ASN A 173 19.98 15.48 11.23
C ASN A 173 21.22 14.90 10.51
N LYS A 174 21.10 13.73 9.85
CA LYS A 174 22.18 13.15 9.02
C LYS A 174 21.92 13.32 7.52
N VAL A 175 20.65 13.29 7.12
CA VAL A 175 20.22 13.55 5.74
C VAL A 175 19.26 14.75 5.71
N SER A 176 19.01 15.29 4.51
CA SER A 176 18.06 16.39 4.38
C SER A 176 16.64 15.95 4.78
N ALA A 177 15.92 16.82 5.50
CA ALA A 177 14.55 16.54 5.91
C ALA A 177 13.61 16.29 4.72
N ALA A 178 13.90 16.93 3.57
CA ALA A 178 13.17 16.71 2.33
C ALA A 178 13.37 15.28 1.79
N LEU A 179 14.61 14.77 1.79
CA LEU A 179 14.91 13.41 1.38
C LEU A 179 14.21 12.39 2.27
N GLN A 180 14.34 12.54 3.59
CA GLN A 180 13.72 11.64 4.55
C GLN A 180 12.20 11.63 4.40
N SER A 181 11.58 12.80 4.23
CA SER A 181 10.13 12.93 4.00
C SER A 181 9.70 12.23 2.71
N ARG A 182 10.50 12.33 1.63
CA ARG A 182 10.24 11.65 0.35
C ARG A 182 10.30 10.12 0.50
N VAL A 183 11.29 9.60 1.22
CA VAL A 183 11.41 8.15 1.47
C VAL A 183 10.23 7.64 2.32
N LEU A 184 9.88 8.34 3.39
CA LEU A 184 8.71 8.01 4.21
C LEU A 184 7.40 8.08 3.42
N PHE A 185 7.28 9.03 2.50
CA PHE A 185 6.13 9.12 1.60
C PHE A 185 6.01 7.88 0.69
N GLN A 186 7.13 7.40 0.13
CA GLN A 186 7.14 6.18 -0.68
C GLN A 186 6.71 4.95 0.14
N LEU A 187 7.20 4.83 1.37
CA LEU A 187 6.76 3.77 2.29
C LEU A 187 5.24 3.84 2.53
N ARG A 188 4.70 5.01 2.88
CA ARG A 188 3.25 5.21 3.06
C ARG A 188 2.45 4.78 1.85
N ARG A 189 2.93 5.12 0.65
CA ARG A 189 2.26 4.78 -0.60
C ARG A 189 2.15 3.27 -0.79
N THR A 190 3.25 2.53 -0.58
CA THR A 190 3.23 1.07 -0.70
C THR A 190 2.43 0.40 0.41
N MET A 191 2.57 0.87 1.65
CA MET A 191 1.80 0.35 2.79
C MET A 191 0.29 0.56 2.61
N ARG A 192 -0.13 1.68 2.02
CA ARG A 192 -1.54 1.92 1.68
C ARG A 192 -2.04 0.95 0.61
N ARG A 193 -1.24 0.71 -0.44
CA ARG A 193 -1.56 -0.27 -1.48
C ARG A 193 -1.72 -1.67 -0.86
N ALA A 194 -0.78 -2.08 -0.01
CA ALA A 194 -0.80 -3.38 0.66
C ALA A 194 -1.98 -3.51 1.62
N THR A 195 -2.31 -2.45 2.37
CA THR A 195 -3.47 -2.48 3.26
C THR A 195 -4.75 -2.67 2.47
N ARG A 196 -4.89 -1.98 1.32
CA ARG A 196 -6.05 -2.16 0.43
C ARG A 196 -6.14 -3.57 -0.14
N TRP A 197 -5.01 -4.14 -0.54
CA TRP A 197 -4.95 -5.51 -1.02
C TRP A 197 -5.51 -6.48 0.03
N PHE A 198 -5.07 -6.39 1.30
CA PHE A 198 -5.57 -7.24 2.38
C PHE A 198 -7.05 -6.99 2.70
N VAL A 199 -7.51 -5.74 2.66
CA VAL A 199 -8.94 -5.43 2.86
C VAL A 199 -9.83 -6.20 1.88
N ARG A 200 -9.38 -6.39 0.64
CA ARG A 200 -10.18 -7.02 -0.41
C ARG A 200 -9.94 -8.52 -0.57
N HIS A 201 -8.74 -9.02 -0.27
CA HIS A 201 -8.33 -10.38 -0.66
C HIS A 201 -7.94 -11.29 0.52
N ARG A 202 -7.89 -10.78 1.75
CA ARG A 202 -7.54 -11.63 2.90
C ARG A 202 -8.61 -12.67 3.18
N ASP A 203 -8.18 -13.82 3.69
CA ASP A 203 -9.09 -14.73 4.37
C ASP A 203 -9.47 -14.11 5.72
N LYS A 204 -10.78 -13.85 5.91
CA LYS A 204 -11.29 -13.25 7.15
C LYS A 204 -11.36 -14.24 8.31
N SER A 205 -11.22 -15.54 8.04
CA SER A 205 -11.18 -16.59 9.07
C SER A 205 -9.84 -16.64 9.81
N LEU A 206 -8.76 -16.15 9.19
CA LEU A 206 -7.43 -16.07 9.79
C LEU A 206 -7.28 -14.79 10.61
N ASP A 207 -6.63 -14.92 11.77
CA ASP A 207 -6.22 -13.77 12.57
C ASP A 207 -4.97 -13.06 11.99
N ILE A 208 -4.54 -11.97 12.62
CA ILE A 208 -3.39 -11.18 12.17
C ILE A 208 -2.12 -12.04 12.15
N THR A 209 -1.88 -12.84 13.20
CA THR A 209 -0.65 -13.63 13.33
C THR A 209 -0.66 -14.77 12.32
N GLN A 210 -1.75 -15.51 12.20
CA GLN A 210 -1.90 -16.57 11.20
C GLN A 210 -1.73 -16.04 9.76
N THR A 211 -2.30 -14.86 9.47
CA THR A 211 -2.12 -14.24 8.16
C THR A 211 -0.65 -13.88 7.91
N VAL A 212 0.03 -13.28 8.90
CA VAL A 212 1.46 -12.97 8.77
C VAL A 212 2.28 -14.24 8.61
N ASP A 213 2.03 -15.28 9.40
CA ASP A 213 2.75 -16.56 9.34
C ASP A 213 2.60 -17.26 7.97
N PHE A 214 1.46 -17.07 7.29
CA PHE A 214 1.26 -17.55 5.93
C PHE A 214 2.11 -16.78 4.90
N PHE A 215 2.11 -15.45 4.94
CA PHE A 215 2.78 -14.62 3.92
C PHE A 215 4.27 -14.39 4.18
N LYS A 216 4.73 -14.43 5.44
CA LYS A 216 6.09 -14.05 5.83
C LYS A 216 7.17 -14.94 5.21
N PRO A 217 7.04 -16.28 5.17
CA PRO A 217 8.04 -17.13 4.51
C PRO A 217 8.19 -16.82 3.01
N ALA A 218 7.07 -16.52 2.34
CA ALA A 218 7.10 -16.13 0.93
C ALA A 218 7.77 -14.77 0.74
N TYR A 219 7.48 -13.80 1.61
CA TYR A 219 8.14 -12.49 1.62
C TYR A 219 9.65 -12.62 1.76
N GLU A 220 10.13 -13.39 2.74
CA GLU A 220 11.56 -13.60 2.99
C GLU A 220 12.25 -14.31 1.82
N ALA A 221 11.63 -15.33 1.25
CA ALA A 221 12.16 -16.05 0.09
C ALA A 221 12.27 -15.13 -1.14
N ILE A 222 11.22 -14.37 -1.47
CA ILE A 222 11.24 -13.46 -2.62
C ILE A 222 12.23 -12.32 -2.37
N CYS A 223 12.31 -11.75 -1.16
CA CYS A 223 13.30 -10.71 -0.87
C CYS A 223 14.75 -11.18 -1.06
N ARG A 224 15.05 -12.42 -0.67
CA ARG A 224 16.38 -13.02 -0.80
C ARG A 224 16.72 -13.33 -2.25
N ASP A 225 15.78 -13.94 -2.97
CA ASP A 225 16.02 -14.52 -4.29
C ASP A 225 15.46 -13.65 -5.44
N LEU A 226 15.08 -12.40 -5.17
CA LEU A 226 14.41 -11.49 -6.13
C LEU A 226 15.12 -11.41 -7.47
N THR A 227 16.45 -11.35 -7.44
CA THR A 227 17.33 -11.23 -8.62
C THR A 227 17.23 -12.41 -9.58
N GLN A 228 16.71 -13.55 -9.12
CA GLN A 228 16.54 -14.75 -9.93
C GLN A 228 15.23 -14.73 -10.73
N TYR A 229 14.26 -13.91 -10.32
CA TYR A 229 12.91 -13.91 -10.91
C TYR A 229 12.65 -12.73 -11.84
N ILE A 230 13.24 -11.56 -11.56
CA ILE A 230 13.00 -10.35 -12.33
C ILE A 230 13.96 -10.22 -13.52
N ALA A 231 13.53 -9.52 -14.57
CA ALA A 231 14.38 -9.24 -15.72
C ALA A 231 15.60 -8.39 -15.33
N GLU A 232 16.74 -8.60 -16.00
CA GLU A 232 17.99 -7.90 -15.71
C GLU A 232 17.83 -6.38 -15.77
N ARG A 233 17.06 -5.89 -16.75
CA ARG A 233 16.75 -4.47 -16.89
C ARG A 233 16.00 -3.91 -15.67
N GLU A 234 14.98 -4.59 -15.18
CA GLU A 234 14.24 -4.15 -13.99
C GLU A 234 15.15 -4.16 -12.76
N MET A 235 16.03 -5.17 -12.63
CA MET A 235 17.02 -5.22 -11.55
C MET A 235 18.02 -4.05 -11.61
N GLN A 236 18.47 -3.66 -12.81
CA GLN A 236 19.32 -2.49 -12.99
C GLN A 236 18.60 -1.21 -12.55
N GLU A 237 17.35 -1.00 -12.99
CA GLU A 237 16.56 0.18 -12.58
C GLU A 237 16.33 0.24 -11.06
N LEU A 238 16.11 -0.90 -10.40
CA LEU A 238 15.99 -0.96 -8.93
C LEU A 238 17.32 -0.67 -8.21
N SER A 239 18.44 -1.10 -8.81
CA SER A 239 19.79 -0.88 -8.28
C SER A 239 20.22 0.58 -8.44
N GLU A 240 19.93 1.21 -9.57
CA GLU A 240 20.15 2.64 -9.82
C GLU A 240 19.38 3.50 -8.80
N LYS A 241 18.07 3.23 -8.61
CA LYS A 241 17.26 3.92 -7.59
C LYS A 241 17.80 3.76 -6.17
N ALA A 242 18.33 2.58 -5.84
CA ALA A 242 18.98 2.35 -4.54
C ALA A 242 20.27 3.16 -4.43
N GLN A 243 21.11 3.14 -5.47
CA GLN A 243 22.38 3.85 -5.51
C GLN A 243 22.19 5.38 -5.39
N GLU A 244 21.19 5.94 -6.08
CA GLU A 244 20.81 7.36 -5.95
C GLU A 244 20.50 7.74 -4.50
N LEU A 245 19.81 6.87 -3.75
CA LEU A 245 19.49 7.10 -2.34
C LEU A 245 20.75 7.00 -1.46
N VAL A 246 21.65 6.07 -1.77
CA VAL A 246 22.93 5.91 -1.06
C VAL A 246 23.82 7.13 -1.24
N GLU A 247 23.92 7.65 -2.46
CA GLU A 247 24.66 8.88 -2.77
C GLU A 247 24.11 10.10 -2.03
N GLN A 248 22.81 10.11 -1.72
CA GLN A 248 22.16 11.14 -0.92
C GLN A 248 22.26 10.89 0.61
N GLY A 249 22.98 9.85 1.04
CA GLY A 249 23.30 9.57 2.45
C GLY A 249 22.38 8.57 3.15
N ILE A 250 21.47 7.90 2.42
CA ILE A 250 20.64 6.82 2.99
C ILE A 250 21.49 5.54 3.09
N PRO A 251 21.48 4.80 4.21
CA PRO A 251 22.18 3.53 4.32
C PRO A 251 21.73 2.53 3.25
N GLU A 252 22.67 1.77 2.68
CA GLU A 252 22.44 0.81 1.61
C GLU A 252 21.28 -0.16 1.88
N GLN A 253 21.20 -0.69 3.12
CA GLN A 253 20.12 -1.59 3.52
C GLN A 253 18.73 -0.93 3.38
N VAL A 254 18.60 0.32 3.81
CA VAL A 254 17.34 1.07 3.73
C VAL A 254 17.02 1.47 2.29
N ALA A 255 18.04 1.91 1.54
CA ALA A 255 17.90 2.28 0.14
C ALA A 255 17.40 1.11 -0.72
N SER A 256 18.02 -0.07 -0.55
CA SER A 256 17.64 -1.32 -1.21
C SER A 256 16.23 -1.78 -0.80
N TYR A 257 15.89 -1.70 0.50
CA TYR A 257 14.54 -2.01 0.97
C TYR A 257 13.49 -1.11 0.33
N VAL A 258 13.70 0.21 0.34
CA VAL A 258 12.75 1.20 -0.20
C VAL A 258 12.61 1.05 -1.72
N SER A 259 13.70 0.84 -2.46
CA SER A 259 13.65 0.73 -3.92
C SER A 259 12.90 -0.53 -4.37
N ARG A 260 13.08 -1.66 -3.68
CA ARG A 260 12.46 -2.94 -4.02
C ARG A 260 11.02 -3.08 -3.54
N LEU A 261 10.57 -2.25 -2.61
CA LEU A 261 9.28 -2.44 -1.91
C LEU A 261 8.07 -2.50 -2.86
N SER A 262 8.08 -1.72 -3.95
CA SER A 262 7.00 -1.75 -4.95
C SER A 262 6.93 -3.05 -5.73
N THR A 263 8.07 -3.70 -5.94
CA THR A 263 8.19 -4.99 -6.64
C THR A 263 7.83 -6.13 -5.67
N VAL A 264 8.38 -6.11 -4.46
CA VAL A 264 8.11 -7.12 -3.42
C VAL A 264 6.65 -7.14 -2.98
N PHE A 265 5.89 -6.06 -3.18
CA PHE A 265 4.43 -6.03 -3.00
C PHE A 265 3.71 -7.23 -3.66
N SER A 266 4.18 -7.72 -4.82
CA SER A 266 3.57 -8.86 -5.52
C SER A 266 3.63 -10.18 -4.75
N VAL A 267 4.41 -10.26 -3.67
CA VAL A 267 4.50 -11.47 -2.84
C VAL A 267 3.15 -11.96 -2.35
N MET A 268 2.21 -11.04 -2.10
CA MET A 268 0.89 -11.39 -1.63
C MET A 268 0.09 -12.15 -2.70
N ASP A 269 0.17 -11.70 -3.96
CA ASP A 269 -0.46 -12.39 -5.09
C ASP A 269 0.22 -13.73 -5.37
N ILE A 270 1.56 -13.74 -5.38
CA ILE A 270 2.37 -14.93 -5.66
C ILE A 270 2.11 -16.02 -4.60
N ALA A 271 2.10 -15.66 -3.30
CA ALA A 271 1.85 -16.60 -2.22
C ALA A 271 0.44 -17.20 -2.29
N GLN A 272 -0.58 -16.38 -2.60
CA GLN A 272 -1.95 -16.89 -2.76
C GLN A 272 -2.09 -17.81 -3.98
N VAL A 273 -1.41 -17.52 -5.10
CA VAL A 273 -1.43 -18.40 -6.27
C VAL A 273 -0.70 -19.70 -6.00
N ALA A 274 0.47 -19.65 -5.35
CA ALA A 274 1.24 -20.83 -4.98
C ALA A 274 0.46 -21.78 -4.08
N ASP A 275 -0.23 -21.24 -3.07
CA ASP A 275 -1.09 -22.03 -2.19
C ASP A 275 -2.32 -22.58 -2.93
N ALA A 276 -3.04 -21.73 -3.67
CA ALA A 276 -4.25 -22.16 -4.39
C ALA A 276 -3.98 -23.23 -5.47
N GLN A 277 -2.82 -23.17 -6.14
CA GLN A 277 -2.41 -24.14 -7.16
C GLN A 277 -1.50 -25.25 -6.62
N GLN A 278 -1.19 -25.26 -5.32
CA GLN A 278 -0.28 -26.22 -4.70
C GLN A 278 1.05 -26.36 -5.47
N THR A 279 1.58 -25.23 -5.94
CA THR A 279 2.76 -25.15 -6.80
C THR A 279 3.91 -24.48 -6.05
N PRO A 280 5.18 -24.89 -6.24
CA PRO A 280 6.32 -24.28 -5.57
C PRO A 280 6.38 -22.75 -5.78
N LEU A 281 6.60 -22.01 -4.69
CA LEU A 281 6.63 -20.53 -4.69
C LEU A 281 7.59 -19.96 -5.75
N ALA A 282 8.78 -20.54 -5.88
CA ALA A 282 9.79 -20.10 -6.84
C ALA A 282 9.30 -20.18 -8.29
N MET A 283 8.58 -21.25 -8.64
CA MET A 283 8.02 -21.44 -9.98
C MET A 283 6.92 -20.41 -10.26
N VAL A 284 6.02 -20.17 -9.28
CA VAL A 284 4.97 -19.15 -9.41
C VAL A 284 5.56 -17.74 -9.49
N ALA A 285 6.59 -17.44 -8.70
CA ALA A 285 7.28 -16.15 -8.74
C ALA A 285 7.93 -15.91 -10.11
N GLU A 286 8.65 -16.91 -10.63
CA GLU A 286 9.28 -16.81 -11.95
C GLU A 286 8.24 -16.59 -13.06
N ILE A 287 7.13 -17.34 -13.04
CA ILE A 287 6.03 -17.13 -13.99
C ILE A 287 5.42 -15.73 -13.84
N TYR A 288 5.14 -15.29 -12.62
CA TYR A 288 4.53 -13.99 -12.35
C TYR A 288 5.36 -12.83 -12.91
N PHE A 289 6.67 -12.82 -12.64
CA PHE A 289 7.56 -11.75 -13.06
C PHE A 289 7.86 -11.80 -14.57
N LYS A 290 8.18 -12.98 -15.12
CA LYS A 290 8.43 -13.13 -16.57
C LYS A 290 7.21 -12.83 -17.42
N LEU A 291 6.02 -13.26 -16.97
CA LEU A 291 4.78 -12.94 -17.68
C LEU A 291 4.47 -11.45 -17.62
N GLY A 292 4.70 -10.80 -16.47
CA GLY A 292 4.58 -9.36 -16.31
C GLY A 292 5.51 -8.58 -17.24
N ASP A 293 6.75 -9.04 -17.41
CA ASP A 293 7.73 -8.46 -18.33
C ASP A 293 7.32 -8.66 -19.81
N LYS A 294 7.01 -9.89 -20.23
CA LYS A 294 6.61 -10.20 -21.63
C LYS A 294 5.33 -9.49 -22.07
N LEU A 295 4.43 -9.18 -21.14
CA LEU A 295 3.21 -8.42 -21.39
C LEU A 295 3.35 -6.92 -21.08
N GLU A 296 4.55 -6.47 -20.68
CA GLU A 296 4.86 -5.08 -20.33
C GLU A 296 3.92 -4.46 -19.27
N LEU A 297 3.46 -5.28 -18.32
CA LEU A 297 2.48 -4.85 -17.30
C LEU A 297 3.06 -3.81 -16.36
N HIS A 298 4.37 -3.86 -16.06
CA HIS A 298 5.04 -2.86 -15.25
C HIS A 298 5.00 -1.47 -15.91
N TRP A 299 5.30 -1.42 -17.22
CA TRP A 299 5.23 -0.19 -17.99
C TRP A 299 3.79 0.37 -18.03
N PHE A 300 2.80 -0.50 -18.22
CA PHE A 300 1.40 -0.08 -18.24
C PHE A 300 0.93 0.43 -16.87
N LEU A 301 1.34 -0.21 -15.77
CA LEU A 301 1.10 0.26 -14.40
C LEU A 301 1.68 1.66 -14.16
N GLU A 302 2.85 1.93 -14.73
CA GLU A 302 3.47 3.25 -14.67
C GLU A 302 2.63 4.30 -15.41
N GLN A 303 2.08 3.98 -16.59
CA GLN A 303 1.17 4.90 -17.31
C GLN A 303 -0.09 5.19 -16.48
N ILE A 304 -0.71 4.18 -15.88
CA ILE A 304 -1.86 4.38 -14.97
C ILE A 304 -1.45 5.28 -13.81
N THR A 305 -0.29 5.05 -13.22
CA THR A 305 0.20 5.80 -12.06
C THR A 305 0.43 7.28 -12.39
N ARG A 306 1.04 7.56 -13.54
CA ARG A 306 1.40 8.91 -14.00
C ARG A 306 0.20 9.69 -14.55
N GLN A 307 -0.91 9.01 -14.88
CA GLN A 307 -2.12 9.66 -15.37
C GLN A 307 -2.59 10.78 -14.42
N PRO A 308 -2.66 12.04 -14.88
CA PRO A 308 -3.11 13.16 -14.05
C PRO A 308 -4.59 13.03 -13.69
N VAL A 309 -4.97 13.56 -12.52
CA VAL A 309 -6.34 13.48 -11.99
C VAL A 309 -6.91 14.88 -11.76
N ALA A 310 -7.96 15.23 -12.49
CA ALA A 310 -8.64 16.51 -12.38
C ALA A 310 -9.70 16.53 -11.28
N ASN A 311 -10.28 15.38 -10.90
CA ASN A 311 -11.33 15.32 -9.88
C ASN A 311 -11.26 14.04 -9.02
N HIS A 312 -12.18 13.92 -8.06
CA HIS A 312 -12.27 12.77 -7.16
C HIS A 312 -12.47 11.44 -7.90
N TRP A 313 -13.42 11.42 -8.82
CA TRP A 313 -13.80 10.22 -9.56
C TRP A 313 -12.65 9.68 -10.41
N GLN A 314 -11.86 10.56 -11.02
CA GLN A 314 -10.64 10.18 -11.72
C GLN A 314 -9.56 9.63 -10.77
N ALA A 315 -9.44 10.17 -9.55
CA ALA A 315 -8.53 9.62 -8.55
C ALA A 315 -8.94 8.21 -8.09
N LEU A 316 -10.25 7.97 -7.92
CA LEU A 316 -10.81 6.65 -7.64
C LEU A 316 -10.61 5.70 -8.83
N ALA A 317 -10.90 6.12 -10.05
CA ALA A 317 -10.68 5.33 -11.26
C ALA A 317 -9.21 4.92 -11.41
N ARG A 318 -8.27 5.84 -11.21
CA ARG A 318 -6.82 5.53 -11.22
C ARG A 318 -6.44 4.51 -10.15
N ALA A 319 -7.04 4.60 -8.96
CA ALA A 319 -6.82 3.61 -7.91
C ALA A 319 -7.38 2.24 -8.28
N SER A 320 -8.59 2.22 -8.88
CA SER A 320 -9.26 1.01 -9.37
C SER A 320 -8.45 0.32 -10.47
N TYR A 321 -7.97 1.05 -11.49
CA TYR A 321 -7.21 0.45 -12.59
C TYR A 321 -5.89 -0.18 -12.14
N ARG A 322 -5.18 0.45 -11.20
CA ARG A 322 -3.95 -0.16 -10.63
C ARG A 322 -4.26 -1.49 -9.96
N GLU A 323 -5.37 -1.55 -9.23
CA GLU A 323 -5.76 -2.74 -8.51
C GLU A 323 -6.30 -3.83 -9.43
N GLU A 324 -7.09 -3.43 -10.44
CA GLU A 324 -7.58 -4.34 -11.46
C GLU A 324 -6.39 -4.93 -12.24
N LEU A 325 -5.34 -4.15 -12.53
CA LEU A 325 -4.12 -4.65 -13.16
C LEU A 325 -3.40 -5.71 -12.29
N ASP A 326 -3.26 -5.46 -10.99
CA ASP A 326 -2.70 -6.44 -10.05
C ASP A 326 -3.55 -7.72 -10.05
N TRP A 327 -4.88 -7.58 -10.03
CA TRP A 327 -5.82 -8.70 -10.07
C TRP A 327 -5.73 -9.49 -11.38
N GLN A 328 -5.63 -8.81 -12.53
CA GLN A 328 -5.45 -9.48 -13.82
C GLN A 328 -4.12 -10.23 -13.88
N GLN A 329 -3.01 -9.63 -13.43
CA GLN A 329 -1.71 -10.30 -13.43
C GLN A 329 -1.73 -11.55 -12.54
N ARG A 330 -2.36 -11.49 -11.38
CA ARG A 330 -2.58 -12.65 -10.51
C ARG A 330 -3.42 -13.74 -11.21
N GLY A 331 -4.54 -13.35 -11.83
CA GLY A 331 -5.41 -14.27 -12.56
C GLY A 331 -4.68 -14.97 -13.70
N LEU A 332 -3.96 -14.21 -14.52
CA LEU A 332 -3.10 -14.72 -15.60
C LEU A 332 -2.06 -15.71 -15.07
N THR A 333 -1.34 -15.33 -14.01
CA THR A 333 -0.35 -16.21 -13.38
C THR A 333 -0.99 -17.52 -12.94
N SER A 334 -2.18 -17.46 -12.33
CA SER A 334 -2.91 -18.66 -11.91
C SER A 334 -3.34 -19.55 -13.08
N VAL A 335 -3.69 -18.98 -14.23
CA VAL A 335 -4.04 -19.76 -15.44
C VAL A 335 -2.80 -20.41 -16.04
N VAL A 336 -1.73 -19.64 -16.22
CA VAL A 336 -0.48 -20.12 -16.82
C VAL A 336 0.16 -21.22 -15.97
N VAL A 337 0.12 -21.10 -14.63
CA VAL A 337 0.63 -22.14 -13.72
C VAL A 337 -0.13 -23.47 -13.91
N LYS A 338 -1.45 -23.44 -14.10
CA LYS A 338 -2.26 -24.65 -14.34
C LYS A 338 -1.94 -25.34 -15.66
N SER A 339 -1.43 -24.61 -16.64
CA SER A 339 -1.06 -25.16 -17.95
C SER A 339 0.24 -25.98 -17.89
N CYS A 340 0.90 -26.14 -16.74
CA CYS A 340 2.07 -27.03 -16.68
C CYS A 340 1.68 -28.51 -16.87
N GLY A 341 2.27 -29.14 -17.88
CA GLY A 341 2.27 -30.60 -18.07
C GLY A 341 3.40 -31.30 -17.30
N THR A 342 3.95 -32.38 -17.86
CA THR A 342 4.95 -33.25 -17.22
C THR A 342 6.40 -32.75 -17.22
N VAL A 343 6.73 -31.68 -17.97
CA VAL A 343 8.07 -31.07 -17.99
C VAL A 343 7.92 -29.57 -17.74
N CYS A 344 8.22 -29.12 -16.52
CA CYS A 344 7.96 -27.77 -16.04
C CYS A 344 9.20 -26.87 -16.14
N ASN A 345 9.60 -26.49 -17.35
CA ASN A 345 10.40 -25.28 -17.53
C ASN A 345 9.44 -24.09 -17.63
N THR A 346 9.62 -23.10 -16.75
CA THR A 346 8.78 -21.90 -16.66
C THR A 346 8.75 -21.11 -17.97
N GLU A 347 9.87 -21.01 -18.68
CA GLU A 347 9.96 -20.31 -19.95
C GLU A 347 9.09 -20.97 -21.03
N ASP A 348 9.13 -22.30 -21.10
CA ASP A 348 8.36 -23.08 -22.07
C ASP A 348 6.86 -23.01 -21.78
N ILE A 349 6.45 -23.04 -20.50
CA ILE A 349 5.05 -22.88 -20.10
C ILE A 349 4.51 -21.53 -20.55
N ILE A 350 5.26 -20.45 -20.30
CA ILE A 350 4.85 -19.10 -20.68
C ILE A 350 4.78 -18.97 -22.20
N ASN A 351 5.80 -19.43 -22.93
CA ASN A 351 5.82 -19.33 -24.40
C ASN A 351 4.69 -20.16 -25.03
N ASN A 352 4.46 -21.38 -24.56
CA ASN A 352 3.34 -22.21 -25.02
C ASN A 352 2.00 -21.54 -24.77
N TRP A 353 1.79 -20.95 -23.59
CA TRP A 353 0.56 -20.22 -23.28
C TRP A 353 0.38 -18.99 -24.18
N LEU A 354 1.46 -18.22 -24.42
CA LEU A 354 1.44 -17.06 -25.32
C LEU A 354 1.14 -17.45 -26.78
N GLU A 355 1.67 -18.58 -27.26
CA GLU A 355 1.40 -19.08 -28.61
C GLU A 355 -0.05 -19.53 -28.77
N GLN A 356 -0.57 -20.29 -27.80
CA GLN A 356 -1.97 -20.75 -27.78
C GLN A 356 -2.95 -19.58 -27.77
N HIS A 357 -2.60 -18.46 -27.13
CA HIS A 357 -3.43 -17.26 -27.01
C HIS A 357 -2.95 -16.09 -27.88
N SER A 358 -2.17 -16.37 -28.93
CA SER A 358 -1.51 -15.36 -29.77
C SER A 358 -2.44 -14.26 -30.28
N GLY A 359 -3.67 -14.60 -30.69
CA GLY A 359 -4.66 -13.62 -31.15
C GLY A 359 -5.12 -12.61 -30.09
N LEU A 360 -5.17 -13.01 -28.81
CA LEU A 360 -5.48 -12.10 -27.69
C LEU A 360 -4.24 -11.30 -27.29
N VAL A 361 -3.07 -11.94 -27.28
CA VAL A 361 -1.79 -11.30 -26.94
C VAL A 361 -1.44 -10.21 -27.94
N GLU A 362 -1.65 -10.45 -29.24
CA GLU A 362 -1.41 -9.42 -30.27
C GLU A 362 -2.38 -8.24 -30.15
N ARG A 363 -3.64 -8.47 -29.78
CA ARG A 363 -4.57 -7.36 -29.48
C ARG A 363 -4.09 -6.52 -28.30
N TRP A 364 -3.61 -7.16 -27.23
CA TRP A 364 -3.00 -6.46 -26.10
C TRP A 364 -1.77 -5.65 -26.51
N ARG A 365 -0.86 -6.24 -27.29
CA ARG A 365 0.34 -5.55 -27.80
C ARG A 365 0.00 -4.36 -28.69
N LEU A 366 -1.00 -4.49 -29.56
CA LEU A 366 -1.50 -3.39 -30.37
C LEU A 366 -2.04 -2.27 -29.49
N MET A 367 -2.86 -2.58 -28.49
CA MET A 367 -3.33 -1.60 -27.52
C MET A 367 -2.17 -0.87 -26.83
N LEU A 368 -1.16 -1.59 -26.33
CA LEU A 368 0.03 -0.99 -25.73
C LEU A 368 0.80 -0.10 -26.71
N SER A 369 0.92 -0.50 -27.97
CA SER A 369 1.58 0.31 -29.00
C SER A 369 0.87 1.65 -29.21
N GLU A 370 -0.47 1.69 -29.16
CA GLU A 370 -1.23 2.93 -29.22
C GLU A 370 -1.07 3.80 -27.97
N PHE A 371 -0.81 3.22 -26.80
CA PHE A 371 -0.42 4.00 -25.63
C PHE A 371 0.97 4.62 -25.83
N LYS A 372 1.92 3.88 -26.40
CA LYS A 372 3.29 4.37 -26.65
C LYS A 372 3.36 5.49 -27.69
N THR A 373 2.44 5.54 -28.66
CA THR A 373 2.43 6.57 -29.71
C THR A 373 1.83 7.91 -29.26
N THR A 374 1.02 7.92 -28.20
CA THR A 374 0.30 9.12 -27.75
C THR A 374 0.77 9.52 -26.35
N GLN A 375 1.07 10.79 -26.09
CA GLN A 375 1.55 11.21 -24.76
C GLN A 375 0.44 11.52 -23.74
N SER A 376 -0.80 11.71 -24.19
CA SER A 376 -1.95 12.01 -23.34
C SER A 376 -3.02 10.94 -23.54
N HIS A 377 -3.57 10.44 -22.43
CA HIS A 377 -4.60 9.40 -22.45
C HIS A 377 -5.82 9.83 -21.65
N GLU A 378 -7.00 9.47 -22.17
CA GLU A 378 -8.23 9.58 -21.42
C GLU A 378 -8.43 8.35 -20.51
N PHE A 379 -9.12 8.54 -19.39
CA PHE A 379 -9.44 7.45 -18.45
C PHE A 379 -10.22 6.29 -19.11
N ALA A 380 -11.00 6.58 -20.16
CA ALA A 380 -11.72 5.56 -20.92
C ALA A 380 -10.76 4.59 -21.64
N LYS A 381 -9.62 5.07 -22.15
CA LYS A 381 -8.63 4.23 -22.85
C LYS A 381 -8.05 3.16 -21.93
N PHE A 382 -7.80 3.51 -20.67
CA PHE A 382 -7.36 2.54 -19.66
C PHE A 382 -8.41 1.47 -19.39
N SER A 383 -9.70 1.83 -19.30
CA SER A 383 -10.78 0.84 -19.11
C SER A 383 -10.85 -0.16 -20.26
N VAL A 384 -10.68 0.31 -21.51
CA VAL A 384 -10.65 -0.58 -22.69
C VAL A 384 -9.45 -1.52 -22.63
N ALA A 385 -8.26 -1.00 -22.33
CA ALA A 385 -7.05 -1.83 -22.20
C ALA A 385 -7.17 -2.87 -21.08
N MET A 386 -7.73 -2.49 -19.92
CA MET A 386 -8.01 -3.42 -18.82
C MET A 386 -8.95 -4.55 -19.24
N ARG A 387 -9.95 -4.25 -20.08
CA ARG A 387 -10.86 -5.26 -20.62
C ARG A 387 -10.16 -6.25 -21.55
N GLU A 388 -9.25 -5.80 -22.42
CA GLU A 388 -8.46 -6.73 -23.25
C GLU A 388 -7.59 -7.65 -22.39
N LEU A 389 -6.98 -7.12 -21.32
CA LEU A 389 -6.22 -7.93 -20.37
C LEU A 389 -7.10 -8.92 -19.59
N MET A 390 -8.33 -8.52 -19.25
CA MET A 390 -9.32 -9.39 -18.63
C MET A 390 -9.73 -10.57 -19.52
N LEU A 391 -9.83 -10.36 -20.84
CA LEU A 391 -10.13 -11.44 -21.76
C LEU A 391 -9.01 -12.49 -21.80
N LEU A 392 -7.76 -12.07 -21.64
CA LEU A 392 -6.61 -12.97 -21.50
C LEU A 392 -6.63 -13.78 -20.19
N SER A 393 -7.11 -13.19 -19.08
CA SER A 393 -7.16 -13.90 -17.79
C SER A 393 -8.33 -14.89 -17.70
N GLN A 394 -9.37 -14.70 -18.52
CA GLN A 394 -10.57 -15.53 -18.56
C GLN A 394 -10.55 -16.61 -19.65
N SER A 395 -9.62 -16.55 -20.61
CA SER A 395 -9.39 -17.64 -21.55
C SER A 395 -8.72 -18.80 -20.82
N VAL A 396 -9.56 -19.69 -20.26
CA VAL A 396 -9.19 -20.97 -19.65
C VAL A 396 -9.22 -22.07 -20.69
#